data_AF-A0A0Q8J7Q5-F1
#
_entry.id   AF-A0A0Q8J7Q5-F1
#
_cell.length_a   1.000
_cell.length_b   1.000
_cell.length_c   1.000
_cell.angle_alpha   90.00
_cell.angle_beta   90.00
_cell.angle_gamma   90.00
#
_symmetry.space_group_name_H-M   'P 1'
#
loop_
_entity.id
_entity.type
_entity.pdbx_description
1 polymer ?
#
loop_
_entity_poly.entity_id
_entity_poly.type
_entity_poly.pdbx_seq_one_letter_code
_entity_poly.pdbx_strand_id
1 'polypeptide(L)'
;MAAVLLSSACQTMTPREDLSSAVTLEVQARDAGTGAFTLMLRNRSTRDVYFLHYLLEFSNDPQPHHGPRPDYAMDDPQVVISFHDRLLKRGESFRIDSSYGNGEAADKPRTFVGVHACWSDSHRECERYTMLWSDKPINAD
;
A
#
# COMPACT_ATOMS: atom_id res chain seq x y z
N MET A 1 -42.01 25.01 -35.40
CA MET A 1 -41.26 25.09 -34.12
C MET A 1 -40.55 23.77 -33.92
N ALA A 2 -39.22 23.75 -33.97
CA ALA A 2 -38.43 22.54 -33.75
C ALA A 2 -37.91 22.57 -32.30
N ALA A 3 -38.25 21.55 -31.52
CA ALA A 3 -37.77 21.38 -30.16
C ALA A 3 -36.34 20.84 -30.19
N VAL A 4 -35.39 21.62 -29.68
CA VAL A 4 -34.02 21.18 -29.44
C VAL A 4 -34.04 20.31 -28.17
N LEU A 5 -33.85 19.01 -28.35
CA LEU A 5 -33.63 18.08 -27.25
C LEU A 5 -32.26 18.38 -26.63
N LEU A 6 -32.27 18.98 -25.44
CA LEU A 6 -31.08 19.08 -24.59
C LEU A 6 -30.67 17.67 -24.15
N SER A 7 -29.64 17.13 -24.79
CA SER A 7 -28.94 15.93 -24.33
C SER A 7 -28.27 16.25 -23.00
N SER A 8 -28.97 16.01 -21.89
CA SER A 8 -28.37 15.94 -20.56
C SER A 8 -27.31 14.85 -20.57
N ALA A 9 -26.05 15.25 -20.73
CA ALA A 9 -24.90 14.41 -20.44
C ALA A 9 -24.95 14.10 -18.94
N CYS A 10 -25.63 13.01 -18.59
CA CYS A 10 -25.49 12.38 -17.29
C CYS A 10 -24.04 11.87 -17.23
N GLN A 11 -23.13 12.72 -16.78
CA GLN A 11 -21.81 12.27 -16.37
C GLN A 11 -22.05 11.40 -15.13
N THR A 12 -22.24 10.11 -15.34
CA THR A 12 -22.05 9.12 -14.29
C THR A 12 -20.65 9.34 -13.76
N MET A 13 -20.54 10.01 -12.61
CA MET A 13 -19.33 10.02 -11.81
C MET A 13 -19.01 8.55 -11.57
N THR A 14 -18.03 8.02 -12.31
CA THR A 14 -17.43 6.75 -11.95
C THR A 14 -17.00 6.86 -10.50
N PRO A 15 -17.45 5.95 -9.61
CA PRO A 15 -17.03 5.96 -8.22
C PRO A 15 -15.51 6.05 -8.17
N ARG A 16 -15.00 6.99 -7.35
CA ARG A 16 -13.56 7.15 -7.17
C ARG A 16 -13.03 5.81 -6.67
N GLU A 17 -12.21 5.16 -7.49
CA GLU A 17 -11.60 3.87 -7.19
C GLU A 17 -10.89 3.94 -5.83
N ASP A 18 -11.25 3.04 -4.92
CA ASP A 18 -10.64 2.98 -3.60
C ASP A 18 -9.31 2.23 -3.66
N LEU A 19 -8.29 2.75 -2.98
CA LEU A 19 -6.92 2.27 -3.12
C LEU A 19 -6.79 0.82 -2.60
N SER A 20 -7.51 0.46 -1.54
CA SER A 20 -7.49 -0.90 -0.98
C SER A 20 -8.15 -1.94 -1.87
N SER A 21 -9.08 -1.50 -2.74
CA SER A 21 -9.72 -2.37 -3.75
C SER A 21 -8.90 -2.53 -5.02
N ALA A 22 -7.98 -1.59 -5.28
CA ALA A 22 -7.29 -1.46 -6.55
C ALA A 22 -5.83 -1.94 -6.51
N VAL A 23 -5.24 -1.95 -5.32
CA VAL A 23 -3.86 -2.39 -5.08
C VAL A 23 -3.86 -3.51 -4.08
N THR A 24 -3.22 -4.63 -4.43
CA THR A 24 -3.14 -5.82 -3.56
C THR A 24 -1.73 -6.04 -3.07
N LEU A 25 -1.58 -6.43 -1.80
CA LEU A 25 -0.33 -6.88 -1.22
C LEU A 25 -0.42 -8.38 -0.96
N GLU A 26 0.33 -9.19 -1.71
CA GLU A 26 0.26 -10.65 -1.64
C GLU A 26 1.50 -11.22 -0.95
N VAL A 27 1.34 -12.13 0.00
CA VAL A 27 2.50 -12.88 0.56
C VAL A 27 2.88 -14.02 -0.38
N GLN A 28 4.07 -13.96 -0.96
CA GLN A 28 4.56 -14.94 -1.94
C GLN A 28 5.33 -16.08 -1.27
N ALA A 29 6.25 -15.73 -0.36
CA ALA A 29 7.12 -16.70 0.29
C ALA A 29 7.50 -16.22 1.70
N ARG A 30 7.84 -17.17 2.56
CA ARG A 30 8.35 -16.93 3.92
C ARG A 30 9.33 -18.05 4.30
N ASP A 31 10.41 -17.68 4.95
CA ASP A 31 11.35 -18.56 5.62
C ASP A 31 11.23 -18.33 7.13
N ALA A 32 10.70 -19.32 7.84
CA ALA A 32 10.52 -19.27 9.28
C ALA A 32 11.84 -19.34 10.06
N GLY A 33 12.91 -19.90 9.48
CA GLY A 33 14.21 -20.01 10.15
C GLY A 33 14.97 -18.69 10.20
N THR A 34 14.76 -17.84 9.20
CA THR A 34 15.47 -16.54 9.06
C THR A 34 14.56 -15.32 9.24
N GLY A 35 13.24 -15.52 9.30
CA GLY A 35 12.27 -14.41 9.29
C GLY A 35 12.21 -13.68 7.95
N ALA A 36 12.85 -14.20 6.90
CA ALA A 36 12.78 -13.62 5.57
C ALA A 36 11.41 -13.88 4.94
N PHE A 37 10.90 -12.90 4.19
CA PHE A 37 9.65 -13.02 3.47
C PHE A 37 9.67 -12.20 2.17
N THR A 38 8.82 -12.60 1.25
CA THR A 38 8.62 -11.93 -0.03
C THR A 38 7.16 -11.51 -0.16
N LEU A 39 6.94 -10.24 -0.46
CA LEU A 39 5.65 -9.68 -0.81
C LEU A 39 5.60 -9.33 -2.30
N MET A 40 4.40 -9.36 -2.86
CA MET A 40 4.10 -8.85 -4.19
C MET A 40 3.03 -7.78 -4.09
N LEU A 41 3.42 -6.53 -4.34
CA LEU A 41 2.49 -5.41 -4.47
C LEU A 41 2.04 -5.34 -5.94
N ARG A 42 0.73 -5.35 -6.19
CA ARG A 42 0.17 -5.27 -7.56
C ARG A 42 -0.79 -4.10 -7.68
N ASN A 43 -0.53 -3.21 -8.63
CA ASN A 43 -1.44 -2.13 -8.96
C ASN A 43 -2.36 -2.55 -10.10
N ARG A 44 -3.60 -2.92 -9.78
CA ARG A 44 -4.63 -3.28 -10.76
C ARG A 44 -5.50 -2.09 -11.18
N SER A 45 -5.17 -0.92 -10.66
CA SER A 45 -5.93 0.30 -10.90
C SER A 45 -5.65 0.90 -12.28
N THR A 46 -6.45 1.91 -12.62
CA THR A 46 -6.22 2.74 -13.81
C THR A 46 -5.20 3.87 -13.60
N ARG A 47 -4.65 4.00 -12.38
CA ARG A 47 -3.84 5.12 -11.90
C ARG A 47 -2.48 4.64 -11.37
N ASP A 48 -1.51 5.54 -11.29
CA ASP A 48 -0.22 5.21 -10.68
C ASP A 48 -0.28 5.44 -9.17
N VAL A 49 0.52 4.69 -8.42
CA VAL A 49 0.50 4.64 -6.94
C VAL A 49 1.90 4.80 -6.39
N TYR A 50 2.05 5.64 -5.38
CA TYR A 50 3.27 5.64 -4.55
C TYR A 50 3.08 4.72 -3.35
N PHE A 51 4.16 4.10 -2.90
CA PHE A 51 4.19 3.31 -1.68
C PHE A 51 5.50 3.48 -0.90
N LEU A 52 5.44 3.22 0.41
CA LEU A 52 6.58 3.33 1.33
C LEU A 52 7.04 1.93 1.76
N HIS A 53 8.07 1.38 1.11
CA HIS A 53 8.48 -0.01 1.34
C HIS A 53 9.39 -0.24 2.57
N TYR A 54 10.11 0.79 3.04
CA TYR A 54 10.98 0.72 4.22
C TYR A 54 10.18 0.85 5.52
N LEU A 55 8.88 1.16 5.41
CA LEU A 55 7.95 1.36 6.52
C LEU A 55 6.90 0.25 6.52
N LEU A 56 7.35 -0.99 6.60
CA LEU A 56 6.46 -2.12 6.78
C LEU A 56 5.87 -2.08 8.19
N GLU A 57 4.54 -2.16 8.28
CA GLU A 57 3.84 -2.31 9.55
C GLU A 57 3.47 -3.76 9.79
N PHE A 58 3.37 -4.17 11.05
CA PHE A 58 3.01 -5.53 11.44
C PHE A 58 1.86 -5.49 12.44
N SER A 59 0.78 -6.24 12.17
CA SER A 59 -0.39 -6.30 13.05
C SER A 59 -1.08 -7.66 13.03
N ASN A 60 -1.54 -8.12 14.18
CA ASN A 60 -2.41 -9.30 14.32
C ASN A 60 -3.91 -8.93 14.18
N ASP A 61 -4.22 -7.63 14.15
CA ASP A 61 -5.55 -7.06 13.94
C ASP A 61 -5.45 -5.93 12.90
N PRO A 62 -5.31 -6.26 11.60
CA PRO A 62 -5.15 -5.28 10.55
C PRO A 62 -6.44 -4.46 10.37
N GLN A 63 -6.38 -3.17 10.70
CA GLN A 63 -7.50 -2.25 10.51
C GLN A 63 -7.27 -1.40 9.25
N PRO A 64 -8.29 -1.17 8.41
CA PRO A 64 -8.20 -0.19 7.34
C PRO A 64 -7.93 1.19 7.96
N HIS A 65 -6.77 1.78 7.65
CA HIS A 65 -6.39 3.07 8.17
C HIS A 65 -6.05 4.02 7.03
N HIS A 66 -6.67 5.20 7.07
CA HIS A 66 -6.35 6.33 6.20
C HIS A 66 -5.80 7.47 7.05
N GLY A 67 -4.49 7.52 7.19
CA GLY A 67 -3.82 8.45 8.08
C GLY A 67 -3.09 9.57 7.36
N PRO A 68 -2.66 10.61 8.11
CA PRO A 68 -1.55 11.43 7.66
C PRO A 68 -0.32 10.53 7.44
N ARG A 69 0.69 11.07 6.74
CA ARG A 69 2.02 10.46 6.71
C ARG A 69 2.44 10.10 8.15
N PRO A 70 2.94 8.88 8.40
CA PRO A 70 3.50 8.55 9.69
C PRO A 70 4.61 9.53 10.07
N ASP A 71 4.49 10.13 11.25
CA ASP A 71 5.50 11.02 11.82
C ASP A 71 6.59 10.17 12.46
N TYR A 72 7.62 9.83 11.69
CA TYR A 72 8.79 9.14 12.22
C TYR A 72 9.90 10.17 12.42
N ALA A 73 10.56 10.09 13.58
CA ALA A 73 11.66 10.97 13.95
C ALA A 73 12.67 11.05 12.80
N MET A 74 12.75 12.24 12.19
CA MET A 74 13.74 12.60 11.16
C MET A 74 15.19 12.53 11.68
N ASP A 75 15.33 12.14 12.95
CA ASP A 75 16.55 12.09 13.75
C ASP A 75 17.26 10.73 13.60
N ASP A 76 16.61 9.71 13.02
CA ASP A 76 17.29 8.49 12.62
C ASP A 76 17.91 8.68 11.23
N PRO A 77 19.25 8.74 11.12
CA PRO A 77 19.94 8.93 9.84
C PRO A 77 19.69 7.79 8.83
N GLN A 78 19.15 6.64 9.26
CA GLN A 78 18.67 5.58 8.35
C GLN A 78 17.27 5.88 7.77
N VAL A 79 16.48 6.74 8.41
CA VAL A 79 15.13 7.16 7.99
C VAL A 79 15.18 8.40 7.06
N VAL A 80 16.34 9.07 6.98
CA VAL A 80 16.55 10.28 6.16
C VAL A 80 16.56 9.99 4.64
N ILE A 81 16.44 8.74 4.19
CA ILE A 81 16.52 8.40 2.75
C ILE A 81 15.18 7.84 2.23
N SER A 82 14.59 8.62 1.32
CA SER A 82 13.54 8.26 0.34
C SER A 82 12.09 8.59 0.71
N PHE A 83 11.74 9.85 0.46
CA PHE A 83 10.44 10.26 -0.09
C PHE A 83 9.98 9.25 -1.17
N HIS A 84 8.91 8.51 -0.92
CA HIS A 84 8.36 7.46 -1.80
C HIS A 84 9.42 6.60 -2.50
N ASP A 85 9.75 5.44 -1.94
CA ASP A 85 10.78 4.57 -2.53
C ASP A 85 10.52 4.24 -4.01
N ARG A 86 9.24 4.11 -4.40
CA ARG A 86 8.90 3.78 -5.79
C ARG A 86 7.50 4.22 -6.22
N LEU A 87 7.41 4.66 -7.48
CA LEU A 87 6.15 4.77 -8.23
C LEU A 87 5.83 3.40 -8.84
N LEU A 88 4.65 2.87 -8.53
CA LEU A 88 4.09 1.66 -9.12
C LEU A 88 3.06 2.06 -10.18
N LYS A 89 3.40 1.92 -11.47
CA LYS A 89 2.50 2.35 -12.53
C LYS A 89 1.28 1.44 -12.63
N ARG A 90 0.25 1.92 -13.32
CA ARG A 90 -0.94 1.12 -13.66
C ARG A 90 -0.56 -0.24 -14.26
N GLY A 91 -1.15 -1.31 -13.73
CA GLY A 91 -0.89 -2.68 -14.15
C GLY A 91 0.45 -3.28 -13.73
N GLU A 92 1.34 -2.50 -13.09
CA GLU A 92 2.64 -3.01 -12.64
C GLU A 92 2.52 -3.84 -11.37
N SER A 93 3.51 -4.71 -11.18
CA SER A 93 3.74 -5.44 -9.94
C SER A 93 5.16 -5.19 -9.46
N PHE A 94 5.34 -5.17 -8.15
CA PHE A 94 6.64 -4.98 -7.51
C PHE A 94 6.85 -6.01 -6.40
N ARG A 95 8.06 -6.59 -6.40
CA ARG A 95 8.48 -7.57 -5.41
C ARG A 95 9.22 -6.84 -4.28
N ILE A 96 8.77 -7.05 -3.05
CA ILE A 96 9.45 -6.60 -1.83
C ILE A 96 10.05 -7.83 -1.18
N ASP A 97 11.37 -7.91 -1.14
CA ASP A 97 12.09 -8.90 -0.33
C ASP A 97 12.53 -8.21 0.95
N SER A 98 12.15 -8.77 2.09
CA SER A 98 12.46 -8.21 3.40
C SER A 98 12.68 -9.34 4.40
N SER A 99 13.20 -8.98 5.56
CA SER A 99 13.25 -9.84 6.73
C SER A 99 12.84 -8.98 7.91
N TYR A 100 11.99 -9.50 8.76
CA TYR A 100 11.89 -8.92 10.07
C TYR A 100 13.15 -9.36 10.84
N GLY A 101 13.90 -8.40 11.41
CA GLY A 101 14.85 -8.77 12.46
C GLY A 101 14.10 -9.46 13.61
N ASN A 102 14.80 -10.07 14.57
CA ASN A 102 14.22 -10.75 15.75
C ASN A 102 13.31 -9.82 16.59
N GLY A 103 12.14 -9.50 16.07
CA GLY A 103 11.25 -8.43 16.51
C GLY A 103 9.90 -9.03 16.80
N GLU A 104 9.48 -8.89 18.06
CA GLU A 104 8.36 -9.63 18.66
C GLU A 104 7.01 -9.45 17.94
N ALA A 105 6.84 -8.42 17.10
CA ALA A 105 5.58 -8.19 16.40
C ALA A 105 5.38 -9.12 15.19
N ALA A 106 6.43 -9.34 14.40
CA ALA A 106 6.34 -10.15 13.17
C ALA A 106 6.28 -11.66 13.46
N ASP A 107 6.85 -12.09 14.59
CA ASP A 107 6.85 -13.48 15.03
C ASP A 107 5.56 -13.93 15.73
N LYS A 108 4.62 -13.01 15.98
CA LYS A 108 3.33 -13.41 16.56
C LYS A 108 2.50 -14.23 15.56
N PRO A 109 1.73 -15.23 16.04
CA PRO A 109 0.77 -15.96 15.22
C PRO A 109 -0.23 -15.01 14.55
N ARG A 110 -0.54 -15.25 13.28
CA ARG A 110 -1.51 -14.45 12.50
C ARG A 110 -1.12 -12.99 12.31
N THR A 111 0.18 -12.68 12.28
CA THR A 111 0.65 -11.34 11.92
C THR A 111 0.54 -11.08 10.43
N PHE A 112 -0.11 -9.97 10.07
CA PHE A 112 -0.17 -9.38 8.75
C PHE A 112 0.89 -8.30 8.59
N VAL A 113 1.29 -8.04 7.35
CA VAL A 113 2.20 -6.94 7.02
C VAL A 113 1.48 -5.88 6.22
N GLY A 114 1.75 -4.62 6.52
CA GLY A 114 1.12 -3.45 5.94
C GLY A 114 2.13 -2.58 5.20
N VAL A 115 1.70 -1.99 4.09
CA VAL A 115 2.47 -0.98 3.33
C VAL A 115 1.61 0.27 3.19
N HIS A 116 2.19 1.44 3.50
CA HIS A 116 1.55 2.73 3.22
C HIS A 116 1.57 3.03 1.73
N ALA A 117 0.40 3.30 1.15
CA ALA A 117 0.27 3.65 -0.26
C ALA A 117 -0.71 4.80 -0.50
N CYS A 118 -0.53 5.51 -1.61
CA CYS A 118 -1.36 6.65 -1.99
C CYS A 118 -1.38 6.83 -3.51
N TRP A 119 -2.42 7.50 -4.00
CA TRP A 119 -2.49 7.83 -5.42
C TRP A 119 -1.39 8.82 -5.82
N SER A 120 -0.75 8.60 -6.96
CA SER A 120 0.15 9.60 -7.56
C SER A 120 -0.70 10.65 -8.29
N ASP A 121 -0.97 11.78 -7.65
CA ASP A 121 -1.83 12.84 -8.20
C ASP A 121 -1.09 14.06 -8.77
N SER A 122 0.15 14.33 -8.36
CA SER A 122 1.14 15.21 -9.05
C SER A 122 2.31 15.61 -8.17
N HIS A 123 2.26 15.29 -6.87
CA HIS A 123 3.29 15.65 -5.91
C HIS A 123 4.24 14.47 -5.64
N ARG A 124 5.49 14.79 -5.27
CA ARG A 124 6.49 13.80 -4.83
C ARG A 124 6.14 13.16 -3.49
N GLU A 125 5.10 13.62 -2.80
CA GLU A 125 4.71 13.23 -1.45
C GLU A 125 3.18 13.21 -1.34
N CYS A 126 2.65 12.26 -0.59
CA CYS A 126 1.23 12.20 -0.27
C CYS A 126 0.93 12.78 1.11
N GLU A 127 -0.09 13.62 1.19
CA GLU A 127 -0.60 14.14 2.47
C GLU A 127 -1.28 13.04 3.29
N ARG A 128 -1.88 12.05 2.60
CA ARG A 128 -2.60 10.94 3.22
C ARG A 128 -2.21 9.63 2.58
N TYR A 129 -2.00 8.63 3.43
CA TYR A 129 -1.73 7.26 3.03
C TYR A 129 -2.89 6.36 3.43
N THR A 130 -3.08 5.32 2.63
CA THR A 130 -3.94 4.18 2.92
C THR A 130 -3.05 3.01 3.25
N MET A 131 -3.32 2.35 4.37
CA MET A 131 -2.63 1.12 4.72
C MET A 131 -3.13 -0.03 3.86
N LEU A 132 -2.23 -0.65 3.11
CA LEU A 132 -2.48 -1.88 2.35
C LEU A 132 -1.95 -3.07 3.14
N TRP A 133 -2.86 -3.86 3.68
CA TRP A 133 -2.51 -5.09 4.40
C TRP A 133 -2.33 -6.26 3.44
N SER A 134 -1.48 -7.20 3.85
CA SER A 134 -1.28 -8.44 3.13
C SER A 134 -2.57 -9.27 3.06
N ASP A 135 -2.76 -9.98 1.96
CA ASP A 135 -3.92 -10.85 1.70
C ASP A 135 -4.07 -11.99 2.72
N LYS A 136 -2.95 -12.42 3.28
CA LYS A 136 -2.84 -13.47 4.30
C LYS A 136 -1.74 -13.10 5.31
N PRO A 137 -1.73 -13.70 6.50
CA PRO A 137 -0.67 -13.43 7.46
C PRO A 137 0.67 -13.97 6.96
N ILE A 138 1.75 -13.26 7.29
CA ILE A 138 3.14 -13.70 7.03
C ILE A 138 3.57 -14.79 8.00
N ASN A 139 2.90 -14.90 9.15
CA ASN A 139 3.07 -15.97 10.10
C ASN A 139 1.73 -16.67 10.34
N ALA A 140 1.59 -17.90 9.86
CA ALA A 140 0.29 -18.56 9.74
C ALA A 140 -0.25 -19.11 11.06
N ASP A 141 0.58 -19.42 12.05
CA ASP A 141 0.20 -19.92 13.39
C ASP A 141 1.41 -19.84 14.34
#